data_AF-A0A227J630-F1
#
_entry.id   AF-A0A227J630-F1
#
_cell.length_a   1.000
_cell.length_b   1.000
_cell.length_c   1.000
_cell.angle_alpha   90.00
_cell.angle_beta   90.00
_cell.angle_gamma   90.00
#
_symmetry.space_group_name_H-M   'P 1'
#
loop_
_entity.id
_entity.type
_entity.pdbx_description
1 polymer ?
#
loop_
_entity_poly.entity_id
_entity_poly.type
_entity_poly.pdbx_seq_one_letter_code
_entity_poly.pdbx_strand_id
1 'polypeptide(L)' 'MSAEKLYIEKELSWLSFNERVLQEAADKTVPLIERIRFLGIFSNNLDEFYKVRFADVKRRILINQERGGSDNSKRLL' A
#
# COMPACT_ATOMS: atom_id res chain seq x y z
N MET A 1 -25.84 2.55 -12.80
CA MET A 1 -25.55 2.27 -11.39
C MET A 1 -24.18 1.62 -11.33
N SER A 2 -23.19 2.26 -10.71
CA SER A 2 -21.85 1.69 -10.57
C SER A 2 -21.94 0.48 -9.65
N ALA A 3 -21.45 -0.67 -10.08
CA ALA A 3 -21.37 -1.84 -9.23
C ALA A 3 -20.48 -1.50 -8.02
N GLU A 4 -21.06 -1.59 -6.82
CA GLU A 4 -20.36 -1.32 -5.58
C GLU A 4 -19.20 -2.32 -5.41
N LYS A 5 -17.99 -1.84 -5.11
CA LYS A 5 -16.84 -2.72 -4.90
C LYS A 5 -17.06 -3.50 -3.59
N LEU A 6 -17.37 -4.78 -3.73
CA LEU A 6 -17.58 -5.71 -2.59
C LEU A 6 -16.33 -5.91 -1.73
N TYR A 7 -15.13 -5.72 -2.31
CA TYR A 7 -13.86 -5.94 -1.62
C TYR A 7 -12.86 -4.82 -1.90
N ILE A 8 -12.00 -4.56 -0.93
CA ILE A 8 -10.86 -3.64 -1.04
C ILE A 8 -9.63 -4.43 -1.50
N GLU A 9 -8.85 -3.86 -2.41
CA GLU A 9 -7.60 -4.46 -2.86
C GLU A 9 -6.63 -4.63 -1.69
N LYS A 10 -5.99 -5.79 -1.59
CA LYS A 10 -5.11 -6.13 -0.45
C LYS A 10 -3.94 -5.15 -0.31
N GLU A 11 -3.45 -4.59 -1.41
CA GLU A 11 -2.36 -3.61 -1.40
C GLU A 11 -2.80 -2.25 -0.86
N LEU A 12 -4.02 -1.80 -1.19
CA LEU A 12 -4.60 -0.58 -0.62
C LEU A 12 -4.88 -0.75 0.87
N SER A 13 -5.40 -1.91 1.27
CA SER A 13 -5.58 -2.24 2.70
C SER A 13 -4.25 -2.24 3.47
N TRP A 14 -3.17 -2.74 2.84
CA TRP A 14 -1.83 -2.71 3.43
C TRP A 14 -1.30 -1.27 3.58
N LEU A 15 -1.52 -0.41 2.57
CA LEU A 15 -1.11 1.01 2.66
C LEU A 15 -1.86 1.74 3.78
N SER A 16 -3.18 1.50 3.93
CA SER A 16 -3.96 2.04 5.04
C SER A 16 -3.47 1.51 6.40
N PHE A 17 -3.00 0.27 6.48
CA PHE A 17 -2.33 -0.21 7.67
C PHE A 17 -1.04 0.57 7.95
N ASN A 18 -0.18 0.79 6.96
CA ASN A 18 1.07 1.53 7.17
C ASN A 18 0.83 3.01 7.48
N GLU A 19 -0.25 3.60 6.98
CA GLU A 19 -0.72 4.93 7.37
C GLU A 19 -0.99 5.03 8.88
N ARG A 20 -1.57 3.99 9.51
CA ARG A 20 -1.77 3.98 10.96
C ARG A 20 -0.44 3.99 11.74
N VAL A 21 0.62 3.38 11.20
CA VAL A 21 1.97 3.51 11.78
C VAL A 21 2.45 4.96 11.76
N LEU A 22 2.12 5.70 10.69
CA LEU A 22 2.44 7.12 10.58
C LEU A 22 1.59 7.98 11.53
N GLN A 23 0.36 7.57 11.85
CA GLN A 23 -0.48 8.23 12.85
C GLN A 23 0.18 8.18 14.24
N GLU A 24 0.77 7.06 14.63
CA GLU A 24 1.54 6.94 15.89
C GLU A 24 2.76 7.89 15.91
N ALA A 25 3.42 8.10 14.76
CA ALA A 25 4.50 9.08 14.65
C ALA A 25 3.99 10.54 14.73
N ALA A 26 2.73 10.79 14.39
CA ALA A 26 2.11 12.12 14.43
C ALA A 26 1.48 12.46 15.79
N ASP A 27 1.09 11.45 16.57
CA ASP A 27 0.46 11.64 17.87
C ASP A 27 1.42 12.30 18.88
N LYS A 28 0.98 13.41 19.48
CA LYS A 28 1.73 14.16 20.49
C LYS A 28 1.68 13.50 21.87
N THR A 29 0.77 12.55 22.10
CA THR A 29 0.71 11.77 23.34
C THR A 29 1.80 10.69 23.40
N VAL A 30 2.32 10.28 22.24
CA VAL A 30 3.44 9.34 22.11
C VAL A 30 4.76 10.07 22.43
N PRO A 31 5.64 9.50 23.29
CA PRO A 31 6.94 10.08 23.58
C PRO A 31 7.77 10.36 22.31
N LEU A 32 8.49 11.48 22.30
CA LEU A 32 9.21 11.96 21.10
C LEU A 32 10.12 10.90 20.46
N ILE A 33 10.85 10.13 21.27
CA ILE A 33 11.74 9.07 20.76
C ILE A 33 10.95 7.93 20.10
N GLU A 34 9.80 7.55 20.65
CA GLU A 34 8.96 6.51 20.07
C GLU A 34 8.35 6.97 18.75
N ARG A 35 8.00 8.26 18.61
CA ARG A 35 7.55 8.83 17.32
C ARG A 35 8.62 8.71 16.24
N ILE A 36 9.89 8.95 16.57
CA ILE A 36 11.01 8.77 15.64
C ILE A 36 11.17 7.28 15.27
N ARG A 37 10.97 6.37 16.23
CA ARG A 37 10.98 4.92 15.95
C ARG A 37 9.84 4.53 15.01
N PHE A 38 8.63 5.07 15.19
CA PHE A 38 7.51 4.86 14.27
C PHE A 38 7.81 5.36 12.85
N LEU A 39 8.53 6.46 12.68
CA LEU A 39 9.01 6.88 11.35
C LEU A 39 9.97 5.86 10.73
N GLY A 40 10.88 5.29 11.53
CA GLY A 40 11.76 4.20 11.09
C GLY A 40 10.98 2.95 10.69
N ILE A 41 9.98 2.55 11.49
CA ILE A 41 9.10 1.40 11.21
C ILE A 41 8.30 1.64 9.93
N PHE A 42 7.68 2.81 9.78
CA PHE A 42 6.93 3.21 8.58
C PHE A 42 7.80 3.09 7.33
N SER A 43 9.04 3.58 7.39
CA SER A 43 9.98 3.58 6.28
C SER A 43 10.41 2.16 5.91
N ASN A 44 10.78 1.35 6.90
CA ASN A 44 11.16 -0.06 6.68
C ASN A 44 10.00 -0.89 6.11
N ASN A 45 8.78 -0.66 6.59
CA ASN A 45 7.58 -1.30 6.05
C ASN A 45 7.37 -0.89 4.59
N LEU A 46 7.51 0.39 4.26
CA LEU A 46 7.32 0.91 2.91
C LEU A 46 8.36 0.33 1.93
N ASP A 47 9.62 0.23 2.35
CA ASP A 47 10.67 -0.42 1.58
C ASP A 47 10.31 -1.88 1.25
N GLU A 48 9.82 -2.64 2.23
CA GLU A 48 9.38 -4.02 2.04
C GLU A 48 8.16 -4.10 1.10
N PHE A 49 7.22 -3.17 1.21
CA PHE A 49 6.10 -3.08 0.29
C PHE A 49 6.55 -2.93 -1.16
N TYR A 50 7.52 -2.05 -1.42
CA TYR A 50 8.04 -1.87 -2.79
C TYR A 50 8.80 -3.09 -3.29
N LYS A 51 9.59 -3.75 -2.44
CA LYS A 51 10.37 -4.93 -2.81
C LYS A 51 9.49 -6.12 -3.18
N VAL A 52 8.42 -6.36 -2.43
CA VAL A 52 7.60 -7.56 -2.59
C VAL A 52 6.26 -7.26 -3.24
N ARG A 53 5.43 -6.42 -2.60
CA ARG A 53 4.02 -6.26 -2.99
C ARG A 53 3.86 -5.46 -4.27
N PHE A 54 4.59 -4.36 -4.42
CA PHE A 54 4.54 -3.54 -5.62
C PHE A 54 5.09 -4.28 -6.84
N ALA A 55 6.18 -5.02 -6.69
CA ALA A 55 6.73 -5.88 -7.74
C ALA A 55 5.69 -6.91 -8.23
N ASP A 56 4.96 -7.54 -7.31
CA ASP A 56 3.88 -8.48 -7.64
C ASP A 56 2.69 -7.82 -8.34
N VAL A 57 2.30 -6.61 -7.96
CA VAL A 57 1.26 -5.84 -8.66
C VAL A 57 1.71 -5.56 -10.09
N LYS A 58 2.93 -5.04 -10.26
CA LYS A 58 3.50 -4.72 -11.57
C LYS A 58 3.54 -5.96 -12.49
N ARG A 59 3.95 -7.11 -11.95
CA ARG A 59 3.96 -8.39 -12.68
C ARG A 59 2.56 -8.82 -13.11
N ARG A 60 1.55 -8.71 -12.23
CA ARG A 60 0.16 -9.07 -12.55
C ARG A 60 -0.41 -8.18 -13.65
N ILE A 61 -0.12 -6.88 -13.62
CA ILE A 61 -0.52 -5.94 -14.66
C ILE A 61 0.10 -6.33 -16.01
N LEU A 62 1.41 -6.60 -16.04
CA LEU A 62 2.12 -6.98 -17.26
C LEU A 62 1.53 -8.26 -17.90
N ILE A 63 1.33 -9.31 -17.09
CA ILE A 63 0.73 -10.57 -17.57
C ILE A 63 -0.70 -10.35 -18.11
N ASN A 64 -1.48 -9.46 -17.47
CA ASN A 64 -2.84 -9.16 -17.92
C ASN A 64 -2.84 -8.42 -19.27
N GLN A 65 -1.90 -7.48 -19.46
CA GLN A 65 -1.71 -6.76 -20.71
C GLN A 65 -1.29 -7.70 -21.85
N GLU A 66 -0.34 -8.62 -21.60
CA GLU A 66 0.10 -9.61 -22.58
C GLU A 66 -1.04 -10.56 -23.02
N ARG A 67 -2.01 -10.83 -22.13
CA ARG A 67 -3.20 -11.64 -22.41
C ARG A 67 -4.32 -10.88 -23.13
N GLY A 68 -4.11 -9.63 -23.52
CA GLY A 68 -5.12 -8.78 -24.18
C GLY A 68 -6.23 -8.28 -23.25
N GLY A 69 -5.99 -8.25 -21.94
CA GLY A 69 -6.93 -7.71 -20.96
C GLY A 69 -7.14 -6.20 -21.13
N SER A 70 -8.40 -5.74 -21.07
CA SER A 70 -8.76 -4.32 -21.20
C SER A 70 -8.03 -3.44 -20.17
N ASP A 71 -7.68 -2.21 -20.56
CA ASP A 71 -6.82 -1.21 -19.88
C ASP A 71 -7.25 -0.77 -18.45
N ASN A 72 -8.26 -1.40 -17.85
CA ASN A 72 -8.66 -1.19 -16.46
C ASN A 72 -7.57 -1.57 -15.44
N SER A 73 -6.53 -2.30 -15.87
CA SER A 73 -5.38 -2.72 -15.05
C SER A 73 -4.48 -1.56 -14.63
N LYS A 74 -4.60 -0.38 -15.27
CA LYS A 74 -3.85 0.83 -14.87
C LYS A 74 -4.39 1.51 -13.62
N ARG A 75 -5.53 1.09 -13.07
CA ARG A 75 -6.20 1.79 -11.95
C ARG A 75 -5.47 1.71 -10.60
N LEU A 76 -4.31 1.05 -10.55
CA LEU A 76 -3.46 0.87 -9.36
C LEU A 76 -2.07 1.51 -9.51
N LEU A 77 -1.81 2.19 -10.62
CA LEU A 77 -0.67 3.09 -10.84
C LEU A 77 -1.20 4.52 -10.97
#